data_AF-A0A3N5YZS3-F1
#
_entry.id   AF-A0A3N5YZS3-F1
#
_cell.length_a   1.000
_cell.length_b   1.000
_cell.length_c   1.000
_cell.angle_alpha   90.00
_cell.angle_beta   90.00
_cell.angle_gamma   90.00
#
_symmetry.space_group_name_H-M   'P 1'
#
loop_
_entity.id
_entity.type
_entity.pdbx_description
1 polymer ?
#
loop_
_entity_poly.entity_id
_entity_poly.type
_entity_poly.pdbx_seq_one_letter_code
_entity_poly.pdbx_strand_id
1 'polypeptide(L)'
;MFELLRHRGLQSFSLCCSQEGTMSGMRRTVVAGVLVGILAAAAAEAQGIPPIGGIAGRGAATESRIALGLREALTVGADNAVARTGRLDGFFMNEAIKILMPERLRQVETGLRAIGYGPKVDEFILAMNRAAERAAASAKPIFWEAIHSITIEDAIGILNGGETAATEYFRGRTEDGLAAAFRPVVQQATDETGVTRQYKDLIRALPFGNPE
;
A
#
# COMPACT_ATOMS: atom_id res chain seq x y z
N MET A 1 28.15 48.34 -13.00
CA MET A 1 28.94 47.09 -13.17
C MET A 1 28.74 46.22 -11.93
N PHE A 2 27.53 45.75 -11.64
CA PHE A 2 27.07 44.41 -12.03
C PHE A 2 25.54 44.33 -12.02
N GLU A 3 24.89 45.39 -12.52
CA GLU A 3 23.49 45.43 -12.95
C GLU A 3 23.39 45.06 -14.45
N LEU A 4 24.21 44.09 -14.88
CA LEU A 4 24.40 43.68 -16.28
C LEU A 4 24.55 42.15 -16.46
N LEU A 5 24.07 41.36 -15.49
CA LEU A 5 23.83 39.92 -15.64
C LEU A 5 22.44 39.49 -15.13
N ARG A 6 21.49 40.45 -15.08
CA ARG A 6 20.05 40.23 -14.81
C ARG A 6 19.18 40.34 -16.08
N HIS A 7 19.77 40.27 -17.27
CA HIS A 7 19.04 40.33 -18.54
C HIS A 7 19.71 39.45 -19.59
N ARG A 8 19.27 38.18 -19.69
CA ARG A 8 19.09 37.38 -20.94
C ARG A 8 19.15 35.89 -20.61
N GLY A 9 17.97 35.27 -20.57
CA GLY A 9 17.82 33.82 -20.48
C GLY A 9 16.38 33.35 -20.26
N LEU A 10 15.51 34.21 -19.73
CA LEU A 10 14.07 33.99 -19.58
C LEU A 10 13.24 34.27 -20.85
N GLN A 11 13.82 34.10 -22.06
CA GLN A 11 13.11 34.33 -23.33
C GLN A 11 13.15 33.17 -24.35
N SER A 12 13.64 31.98 -23.99
CA SER A 12 13.58 30.82 -24.91
C SER A 12 12.49 29.79 -24.61
N PHE A 13 11.62 30.02 -23.60
CA PHE A 13 10.52 29.10 -23.30
C PHE A 13 9.18 29.45 -23.99
N SER A 14 9.13 30.54 -24.77
CA SER A 14 7.91 30.98 -25.48
C SER A 14 7.86 30.57 -26.96
N LEU A 15 8.67 29.61 -27.42
CA LEU A 15 8.76 29.27 -28.85
C LEU A 15 8.76 27.77 -29.19
N CYS A 16 8.40 26.88 -28.27
CA CYS A 16 8.22 25.45 -28.57
C CYS A 16 6.78 24.96 -28.31
N CYS A 17 5.81 25.86 -28.52
CA CYS A 17 4.38 25.55 -28.43
C CYS A 17 3.63 26.30 -29.56
N SER A 18 3.97 25.99 -30.82
CA SER A 18 3.07 26.24 -31.96
C SER A 18 3.53 25.46 -33.18
N GLN A 19 2.70 24.47 -33.58
CA GLN A 19 2.59 23.87 -34.92
C GLN A 19 3.78 23.05 -35.45
N GLU A 20 3.67 21.82 -35.95
CA GLU A 20 2.59 20.91 -36.36
C GLU A 20 3.23 19.50 -36.32
N GLY A 21 2.63 18.46 -35.74
CA GLY A 21 1.70 17.58 -36.45
C GLY A 21 2.42 16.49 -37.28
N THR A 22 2.61 15.29 -36.71
CA THR A 22 2.13 13.99 -37.25
C THR A 22 2.81 12.77 -36.59
N MET A 23 1.94 11.94 -36.01
CA MET A 23 1.98 10.47 -35.96
C MET A 23 3.10 9.69 -35.22
N SER A 24 2.61 8.93 -34.24
CA SER A 24 3.02 7.55 -33.91
C SER A 24 4.16 7.34 -32.90
N GLY A 25 3.81 6.78 -31.74
CA GLY A 25 4.71 5.84 -31.04
C GLY A 25 5.44 6.33 -29.79
N MET A 26 4.78 6.99 -28.84
CA MET A 26 5.40 7.40 -27.56
C MET A 26 5.25 6.31 -26.47
N ARG A 27 6.16 5.34 -26.45
CA ARG A 27 6.51 4.56 -25.25
C ARG A 27 8.03 4.64 -25.11
N ARG A 28 8.50 5.11 -23.95
CA ARG A 28 9.90 5.31 -23.49
C ARG A 28 10.35 6.78 -23.61
N THR A 29 11.15 7.20 -22.62
CA THR A 29 11.89 8.48 -22.53
C THR A 29 11.23 9.65 -21.76
N VAL A 30 10.82 9.47 -20.49
CA VAL A 30 10.69 10.62 -19.55
C VAL A 30 11.34 10.43 -18.17
N VAL A 31 11.73 9.23 -17.72
CA VAL A 31 12.25 9.06 -16.33
C VAL A 31 13.78 8.94 -16.24
N ALA A 32 14.52 9.75 -17.01
CA ALA A 32 15.99 9.77 -16.98
C ALA A 32 16.61 11.05 -16.36
N GLY A 33 15.80 11.93 -15.76
CA GLY A 33 16.28 13.26 -15.34
C GLY A 33 16.42 13.53 -13.85
N VAL A 34 15.95 12.66 -12.94
CA VAL A 34 15.86 12.99 -11.50
C VAL A 34 16.66 12.04 -10.59
N LEU A 35 17.35 11.03 -11.16
CA LEU A 35 18.14 10.05 -10.39
C LEU A 35 19.66 10.25 -10.47
N VAL A 36 20.13 11.41 -10.96
CA VAL A 36 21.56 11.76 -11.02
C VAL A 36 21.96 12.83 -9.98
N GLY A 37 21.02 13.34 -9.19
CA GLY A 37 21.24 14.42 -8.21
C GLY A 37 21.52 14.01 -6.76
N ILE A 38 21.51 12.72 -6.41
CA ILE A 38 21.75 12.22 -5.04
C ILE A 38 22.88 11.18 -5.04
N LEU A 39 23.99 11.46 -5.73
CA LEU A 39 25.19 10.63 -5.67
C LEU A 39 26.50 11.42 -5.51
N ALA A 40 26.44 12.71 -5.14
CA ALA A 40 27.61 13.59 -5.08
C ALA A 40 27.84 14.31 -3.73
N ALA A 41 27.32 13.79 -2.62
CA ALA A 41 27.57 14.39 -1.29
C ALA A 41 27.65 13.35 -0.16
N ALA A 42 28.44 12.28 -0.34
CA ALA A 42 28.82 11.37 0.74
C ALA A 42 30.25 10.80 0.55
N ALA A 43 31.16 11.60 0.00
CA ALA A 43 32.58 11.26 -0.16
C ALA A 43 33.46 12.20 0.69
N ALA A 44 33.22 12.22 1.99
CA ALA A 44 34.08 12.72 3.07
C ALA A 44 33.27 12.40 4.34
N GLU A 45 33.34 11.22 4.95
CA GLU A 45 34.46 10.67 5.71
C GLU A 45 34.16 9.17 5.94
N ALA A 46 35.07 8.27 5.54
CA ALA A 46 35.23 6.93 6.15
C ALA A 46 36.44 6.26 5.50
N GLN A 47 37.61 6.42 6.13
CA GLN A 47 38.79 5.64 5.83
C GLN A 47 38.57 4.23 6.42
N GLY A 48 38.64 3.19 5.58
CA GLY A 48 38.83 1.80 6.03
C GLY A 48 37.66 0.84 5.82
N ILE A 49 37.38 0.46 4.57
CA ILE A 49 36.70 -0.81 4.25
C ILE A 49 37.61 -1.55 3.25
N PRO A 50 38.17 -2.73 3.58
CA PRO A 50 38.98 -3.47 2.62
C PRO A 50 38.10 -3.96 1.44
N PRO A 51 38.63 -3.97 0.21
CA PRO A 51 37.89 -4.46 -0.95
C PRO A 51 37.63 -5.96 -0.78
N ILE A 52 36.36 -6.36 -0.79
CA ILE A 52 35.96 -7.76 -0.80
C ILE A 52 36.25 -8.32 -2.20
N GLY A 53 37.50 -8.72 -2.40
CA GLY A 53 37.96 -9.39 -3.62
C GLY A 53 37.33 -10.78 -3.76
N GLY A 54 37.01 -11.10 -5.03
CA GLY A 54 37.01 -12.46 -5.56
C GLY A 54 35.92 -13.40 -5.06
N ILE A 55 34.87 -13.54 -5.86
CA ILE A 55 33.84 -14.58 -5.71
C ILE A 55 33.42 -15.19 -7.04
N ALA A 56 34.40 -15.83 -7.66
CA ALA A 56 34.13 -17.01 -8.46
C ALA A 56 33.88 -18.18 -7.49
N GLY A 57 32.61 -18.42 -7.16
CA GLY A 57 32.16 -19.50 -6.25
C GLY A 57 30.99 -19.07 -5.36
N ARG A 58 29.87 -18.61 -5.94
CA ARG A 58 28.84 -17.88 -5.16
C ARG A 58 27.37 -18.04 -5.60
N GLY A 59 26.96 -19.10 -6.30
CA GLY A 59 25.54 -19.29 -6.67
C GLY A 59 24.62 -19.45 -5.46
N ALA A 60 24.74 -20.57 -4.73
CA ALA A 60 23.86 -20.89 -3.60
C ALA A 60 23.99 -19.95 -2.39
N ALA A 61 25.20 -19.44 -2.11
CA ALA A 61 25.43 -18.51 -1.00
C ALA A 61 24.86 -17.11 -1.26
N THR A 62 24.62 -16.74 -2.53
CA THR A 62 24.00 -15.46 -2.88
C THR A 62 22.48 -15.57 -2.81
N GLU A 63 21.89 -16.65 -3.31
CA GLU A 63 20.45 -16.92 -3.24
C GLU A 63 19.94 -16.98 -1.79
N SER A 64 20.68 -17.66 -0.91
CA SER A 64 20.38 -17.70 0.52
C SER A 64 20.40 -16.30 1.17
N ARG A 65 21.37 -15.44 0.82
CA ARG A 65 21.42 -14.06 1.33
C ARG A 65 20.28 -13.20 0.81
N ILE A 66 19.88 -13.38 -0.44
CA ILE A 66 18.73 -12.69 -1.04
C ILE A 66 17.45 -13.09 -0.31
N ALA A 67 17.23 -14.38 -0.08
CA ALA A 67 16.05 -14.87 0.64
C ALA A 67 15.99 -14.31 2.08
N LEU A 68 17.11 -14.29 2.81
CA LEU A 68 17.18 -13.71 4.15
C LEU A 68 16.91 -12.20 4.14
N GLY A 69 17.49 -11.46 3.20
CA GLY A 69 17.26 -10.02 3.06
C GLY A 69 15.81 -9.69 2.71
N LEU A 70 15.19 -10.48 1.83
CA LEU A 70 13.78 -10.33 1.48
C LEU A 70 12.87 -10.59 2.68
N ARG A 71 13.10 -11.69 3.42
CA ARG A 71 12.32 -11.99 4.63
C ARG A 71 12.45 -10.88 5.66
N GLU A 72 13.66 -10.38 5.91
CA GLU A 72 13.87 -9.29 6.86
C GLU A 72 13.14 -8.00 6.44
N ALA A 73 13.28 -7.61 5.17
CA ALA A 73 12.58 -6.44 4.64
C ALA A 73 11.05 -6.58 4.74
N LEU A 74 10.52 -7.78 4.47
CA LEU A 74 9.10 -8.08 4.60
C LEU A 74 8.64 -8.08 6.06
N THR A 75 9.43 -8.61 6.99
CA THR A 75 9.14 -8.58 8.43
C THR A 75 9.03 -7.14 8.92
N VAL A 76 10.03 -6.32 8.62
CA VAL A 76 10.04 -4.91 8.99
C VAL A 76 8.90 -4.15 8.30
N GLY A 77 8.63 -4.44 7.02
CA GLY A 77 7.53 -3.85 6.27
C GLY A 77 6.16 -4.18 6.86
N ALA A 78 5.91 -5.46 7.16
CA ALA A 78 4.67 -5.95 7.75
C ALA A 78 4.46 -5.39 9.16
N ASP A 79 5.51 -5.38 9.99
CA ASP A 79 5.46 -4.81 11.34
C ASP A 79 5.11 -3.32 11.29
N ASN A 80 5.75 -2.56 10.41
CA ASN A 80 5.43 -1.15 10.23
C ASN A 80 4.03 -0.94 9.68
N ALA A 81 3.58 -1.75 8.71
CA ALA A 81 2.25 -1.64 8.15
C ALA A 81 1.18 -1.87 9.23
N VAL A 82 1.25 -3.00 9.94
CA VAL A 82 0.32 -3.33 11.04
C VAL A 82 0.38 -2.30 12.15
N ALA A 83 1.59 -1.85 12.52
CA ALA A 83 1.73 -0.83 13.56
C ALA A 83 1.14 0.53 13.13
N ARG A 84 1.17 0.90 11.85
CA ARG A 84 0.57 2.14 11.36
C ARG A 84 -0.94 2.03 11.24
N THR A 85 -1.45 0.91 10.74
CA THR A 85 -2.88 0.71 10.48
C THR A 85 -3.66 0.34 11.73
N GLY A 86 -3.04 -0.33 12.71
CA GLY A 86 -3.67 -0.72 13.97
C GLY A 86 -3.76 0.38 15.03
N ARG A 87 -3.22 1.58 14.76
CA ARG A 87 -3.32 2.73 15.67
C ARG A 87 -4.66 3.44 15.51
N LEU A 88 -5.03 4.20 16.54
CA LEU A 88 -6.13 5.16 16.44
C LEU A 88 -5.88 6.07 15.22
N ASP A 89 -6.87 6.14 14.33
CA ASP A 89 -6.89 6.91 13.09
C ASP A 89 -5.94 6.39 12.00
N GLY A 90 -5.35 5.22 12.20
CA GLY A 90 -4.49 4.54 11.22
C GLY A 90 -5.22 4.21 9.92
N PHE A 91 -6.52 3.91 9.99
CA PHE A 91 -7.39 3.79 8.81
C PHE A 91 -8.15 5.08 8.53
N PHE A 92 -8.80 5.65 9.54
CA PHE A 92 -9.77 6.73 9.32
C PHE A 92 -9.19 8.01 8.71
N MET A 93 -7.93 8.34 9.07
CA MET A 93 -7.22 9.53 8.58
C MET A 93 -6.29 9.25 7.40
N ASN A 94 -6.22 8.00 6.92
CA ASN A 94 -5.37 7.63 5.81
C ASN A 94 -6.22 7.47 4.54
N GLU A 95 -6.22 8.48 3.67
CA GLU A 95 -7.01 8.50 2.44
C GLU A 95 -6.78 7.30 1.51
N ALA A 96 -5.59 6.68 1.56
CA ALA A 96 -5.27 5.54 0.72
C ALA A 96 -5.93 4.23 1.16
N ILE A 97 -6.30 4.10 2.45
CA ILE A 97 -6.85 2.86 3.02
C ILE A 97 -8.14 3.08 3.82
N LYS A 98 -8.61 4.32 3.95
CA LYS A 98 -9.83 4.66 4.66
C LYS A 98 -11.00 3.87 4.10
N ILE A 99 -11.73 3.21 4.99
CA ILE A 99 -12.93 2.48 4.63
C ILE A 99 -14.06 3.49 4.46
N LEU A 100 -14.57 3.59 3.25
CA LEU A 100 -15.76 4.37 2.93
C LEU A 100 -16.99 3.47 2.90
N MET A 101 -18.16 4.08 2.73
CA MET A 101 -19.40 3.34 2.51
C MET A 101 -19.23 2.40 1.31
N PRO A 102 -19.57 1.11 1.43
CA PRO A 102 -19.45 0.17 0.32
C PRO A 102 -20.36 0.61 -0.84
N GLU A 103 -19.94 0.34 -2.06
CA GLU A 103 -20.61 0.83 -3.29
C GLU A 103 -22.11 0.56 -3.31
N ARG A 104 -22.52 -0.61 -2.79
CA ARG A 104 -23.93 -1.02 -2.70
C ARG A 104 -24.78 -0.12 -1.79
N LEU A 105 -24.17 0.59 -0.85
CA LEU A 105 -24.84 1.45 0.13
C LEU A 105 -24.63 2.94 -0.14
N ARG A 106 -23.88 3.34 -1.18
CA ARG A 106 -23.64 4.76 -1.50
C ARG A 106 -24.92 5.53 -1.81
N GLN A 107 -25.90 4.88 -2.45
CA GLN A 107 -27.21 5.50 -2.71
C GLN A 107 -27.99 5.75 -1.42
N VAL A 108 -27.96 4.79 -0.48
CA VAL A 108 -28.59 4.91 0.84
C VAL A 108 -27.92 6.02 1.65
N GLU A 109 -26.58 6.06 1.66
CA GLU A 109 -25.81 7.15 2.27
C GLU A 109 -26.25 8.52 1.73
N THR A 110 -26.33 8.67 0.40
CA THR A 110 -26.67 9.95 -0.24
C THR A 110 -28.07 10.40 0.18
N GLY A 111 -29.03 9.47 0.18
CA GLY A 111 -30.39 9.73 0.66
C GLY A 111 -30.43 10.14 2.13
N LEU A 112 -29.76 9.39 3.01
CA LEU A 112 -29.68 9.68 4.44
C LEU A 112 -29.05 11.05 4.71
N ARG A 113 -27.98 11.40 3.99
CA ARG A 113 -27.37 12.74 4.08
C ARG A 113 -28.34 13.84 3.66
N ALA A 114 -29.09 13.63 2.57
CA ALA A 114 -30.04 14.62 2.06
C ALA A 114 -31.19 14.93 3.03
N ILE A 115 -31.61 13.95 3.84
CA ILE A 115 -32.66 14.12 4.86
C ILE A 115 -32.13 14.49 6.25
N GLY A 116 -30.85 14.88 6.38
CA GLY A 116 -30.26 15.39 7.62
C GLY A 116 -29.63 14.34 8.54
N TYR A 117 -29.54 13.07 8.12
CA TYR A 117 -28.88 12.00 8.88
C TYR A 117 -27.37 11.89 8.61
N GLY A 118 -26.76 12.87 7.94
CA GLY A 118 -25.33 12.90 7.66
C GLY A 118 -24.43 12.58 8.88
N PRO A 119 -24.65 13.18 10.06
CA PRO A 119 -23.86 12.86 11.25
C PRO A 119 -23.90 11.37 11.66
N LYS A 120 -25.02 10.68 11.44
CA LYS A 120 -25.15 9.24 11.77
C LYS A 120 -24.41 8.37 10.74
N VAL A 121 -24.39 8.81 9.48
CA VAL A 121 -23.59 8.16 8.44
C VAL A 121 -22.09 8.31 8.75
N ASP A 122 -21.67 9.50 9.18
CA ASP A 122 -20.27 9.75 9.53
C ASP A 122 -19.84 8.93 10.76
N GLU A 123 -20.70 8.80 11.77
CA GLU A 123 -20.48 7.93 12.93
C GLU A 123 -20.33 6.46 12.53
N PHE A 124 -21.15 5.98 11.60
CA PHE A 124 -21.05 4.63 11.06
C PHE A 124 -19.72 4.40 10.31
N ILE A 125 -19.33 5.32 9.42
CA ILE A 125 -18.05 5.25 8.71
C ILE A 125 -16.89 5.24 9.72
N LEU A 126 -16.93 6.10 10.73
CA LEU A 126 -15.93 6.12 11.80
C LEU A 126 -15.85 4.75 12.49
N ALA A 127 -16.97 4.18 12.89
CA ALA A 127 -17.00 2.89 13.58
C ALA A 127 -16.47 1.73 12.72
N MET A 128 -16.76 1.70 11.41
CA MET A 128 -16.15 0.72 10.50
C MET A 128 -14.62 0.85 10.46
N ASN A 129 -14.10 2.07 10.40
CA ASN A 129 -12.66 2.29 10.41
C ASN A 129 -12.04 1.90 11.75
N ARG A 130 -12.71 2.19 12.88
CA ARG A 130 -12.27 1.71 14.21
C ARG A 130 -12.26 0.19 14.30
N ALA A 131 -13.22 -0.49 13.68
CA ALA A 131 -13.24 -1.94 13.58
C ALA A 131 -12.01 -2.46 12.84
N ALA A 132 -11.67 -1.84 11.70
CA ALA A 132 -10.50 -2.20 10.91
C ALA A 132 -9.19 -1.93 11.64
N GLU A 133 -9.07 -0.83 12.39
CA GLU A 133 -7.91 -0.54 13.24
C GLU A 133 -7.72 -1.64 14.30
N ARG A 134 -8.79 -2.05 14.98
CA ARG A 134 -8.73 -3.16 15.96
C ARG A 134 -8.36 -4.48 15.29
N ALA A 135 -8.94 -4.77 14.13
CA ALA A 135 -8.69 -6.01 13.40
C ALA A 135 -7.25 -6.09 12.87
N ALA A 136 -6.72 -4.97 12.35
CA ALA A 136 -5.37 -4.91 11.84
C ALA A 136 -4.31 -5.29 12.88
N ALA A 137 -4.53 -4.98 14.16
CA ALA A 137 -3.64 -5.41 15.24
C ALA A 137 -3.51 -6.94 15.33
N SER A 138 -4.56 -7.69 15.00
CA SER A 138 -4.57 -9.15 14.98
C SER A 138 -3.86 -9.77 13.76
N ALA A 139 -3.51 -8.96 12.76
CA ALA A 139 -2.88 -9.44 11.52
C ALA A 139 -1.39 -9.78 11.68
N LYS A 140 -0.71 -9.18 12.66
CA LYS A 140 0.74 -9.34 12.88
C LYS A 140 1.21 -10.80 12.91
N PRO A 141 0.66 -11.70 13.77
CA PRO A 141 1.13 -13.08 13.84
C PRO A 141 0.93 -13.84 12.52
N ILE A 142 -0.14 -13.56 11.79
CA ILE A 142 -0.46 -14.21 10.51
C ILE A 142 0.58 -13.83 9.43
N PHE A 143 0.96 -12.55 9.36
CA PHE A 143 2.01 -12.12 8.44
C PHE A 143 3.38 -12.67 8.82
N TRP A 144 3.72 -12.72 10.11
CA TRP A 144 4.98 -13.32 10.58
C TRP A 144 5.09 -14.79 10.18
N GLU A 145 4.04 -15.57 10.37
CA GLU A 145 3.99 -16.97 9.95
C GLU A 145 4.17 -17.12 8.43
N ALA A 146 3.49 -16.28 7.64
CA ALA A 146 3.62 -16.28 6.19
C ALA A 146 5.03 -15.87 5.71
N ILE A 147 5.70 -14.94 6.39
CA ILE A 147 7.06 -14.50 6.05
C ILE A 147 8.08 -15.59 6.42
N HIS A 148 7.94 -16.21 7.59
CA HIS A 148 8.86 -17.25 8.04
C HIS A 148 8.73 -18.55 7.23
N SER A 149 7.58 -18.78 6.58
CA SER A 149 7.38 -19.91 5.68
C SER A 149 7.88 -19.69 4.24
N ILE A 150 8.32 -18.48 3.87
CA ILE A 150 8.90 -18.19 2.53
C ILE A 150 10.11 -19.09 2.30
N THR A 151 10.11 -19.95 1.30
CA THR A 151 11.31 -20.72 0.90
C THR A 151 12.28 -19.88 0.07
N ILE A 152 13.46 -20.41 -0.24
CA ILE A 152 14.42 -19.69 -1.13
C ILE A 152 13.81 -19.59 -2.53
N GLU A 153 13.14 -20.65 -2.98
CA GLU A 153 12.43 -20.75 -4.24
C GLU A 153 11.29 -19.73 -4.31
N ASP A 154 10.49 -19.60 -3.25
CA ASP A 154 9.44 -18.58 -3.16
C ASP A 154 10.03 -17.17 -3.22
N ALA A 155 11.14 -16.91 -2.51
CA ALA A 155 11.79 -15.61 -2.50
C ALA A 155 12.29 -15.20 -3.90
N ILE A 156 12.90 -16.13 -4.62
CA ILE A 156 13.34 -15.94 -6.01
C ILE A 156 12.13 -15.74 -6.93
N GLY A 157 11.06 -16.51 -6.73
CA GLY A 157 9.81 -16.38 -7.47
C GLY A 157 9.14 -15.02 -7.28
N ILE A 158 9.13 -14.49 -6.05
CA ILE A 158 8.62 -13.16 -5.72
C ILE A 158 9.48 -12.08 -6.37
N LEU A 159 10.81 -12.19 -6.28
CA LEU A 159 11.74 -11.19 -6.81
C LEU A 159 11.71 -11.10 -8.34
N ASN A 160 11.61 -12.24 -9.03
CA ASN A 160 11.57 -12.32 -10.48
C ASN A 160 10.15 -12.28 -11.06
N GLY A 161 9.14 -12.26 -10.19
CA GLY A 161 7.73 -12.26 -10.56
C GLY A 161 7.26 -10.89 -11.08
N GLY A 162 5.99 -10.83 -11.47
CA GLY A 162 5.33 -9.58 -11.86
C GLY A 162 5.07 -8.66 -10.66
N GLU A 163 4.52 -7.48 -10.94
CA GLU A 163 4.24 -6.44 -9.93
C GLU A 163 3.37 -6.94 -8.75
N THR A 164 2.57 -7.98 -8.95
CA THR A 164 1.66 -8.55 -7.94
C THR A 164 2.19 -9.80 -7.24
N ALA A 165 3.39 -10.30 -7.58
CA ALA A 165 3.87 -11.60 -7.13
C ALA A 165 3.92 -11.74 -5.59
N ALA A 166 4.42 -10.71 -4.90
CA ALA A 166 4.43 -10.68 -3.44
C ALA A 166 3.00 -10.67 -2.87
N THR A 167 2.10 -9.88 -3.46
CA THR A 167 0.70 -9.77 -3.01
C THR A 167 -0.06 -11.07 -3.17
N GLU A 168 0.09 -11.74 -4.31
CA GLU A 168 -0.51 -13.06 -4.60
C GLU A 168 0.01 -14.12 -3.62
N TYR A 169 1.33 -14.15 -3.38
CA TYR A 169 1.93 -15.04 -2.40
C TYR A 169 1.30 -14.84 -1.02
N PHE A 170 1.28 -13.60 -0.52
CA PHE A 170 0.71 -13.32 0.80
C PHE A 170 -0.78 -13.65 0.86
N ARG A 171 -1.57 -13.25 -0.14
CA ARG A 171 -3.00 -13.57 -0.22
C ARG A 171 -3.22 -15.06 -0.01
N GLY A 172 -2.54 -15.91 -0.77
CA GLY A 172 -2.69 -17.36 -0.68
C GLY A 172 -2.22 -18.01 0.63
N ARG A 173 -1.50 -17.30 1.51
CA ARG A 173 -1.05 -17.81 2.82
C ARG A 173 -1.72 -17.14 4.01
N THR A 174 -2.29 -15.96 3.84
CA THR A 174 -2.83 -15.15 4.95
C THR A 174 -4.33 -14.95 4.89
N GLU A 175 -4.97 -15.08 3.72
CA GLU A 175 -6.39 -14.71 3.55
C GLU A 175 -7.31 -15.43 4.52
N ASP A 176 -7.20 -16.76 4.64
CA ASP A 176 -8.06 -17.54 5.55
C ASP A 176 -7.83 -17.18 7.02
N GLY A 177 -6.56 -17.04 7.42
CA GLY A 177 -6.20 -16.64 8.78
C GLY A 177 -6.68 -15.22 9.12
N LEU A 178 -6.53 -14.28 8.18
CA LEU A 178 -7.03 -12.92 8.31
C LEU A 178 -8.55 -12.90 8.38
N ALA A 179 -9.23 -13.65 7.52
CA ALA A 179 -10.69 -13.75 7.54
C ALA A 179 -11.19 -14.31 8.88
N ALA A 180 -10.56 -15.37 9.39
CA ALA A 180 -10.90 -15.96 10.68
C ALA A 180 -10.68 -14.97 11.84
N ALA A 181 -9.56 -14.23 11.83
CA ALA A 181 -9.24 -13.26 12.86
C ALA A 181 -10.11 -11.99 12.80
N PHE A 182 -10.45 -11.52 11.59
CA PHE A 182 -11.12 -10.23 11.39
C PHE A 182 -12.64 -10.35 11.54
N ARG A 183 -13.24 -11.49 11.15
CA ARG A 183 -14.69 -11.72 11.23
C ARG A 183 -15.30 -11.35 12.59
N PRO A 184 -14.81 -11.83 13.75
CA PRO A 184 -15.42 -11.50 15.04
C PRO A 184 -15.28 -10.01 15.39
N VAL A 185 -14.15 -9.37 15.04
CA VAL A 185 -13.92 -7.94 15.31
C VAL A 185 -14.89 -7.07 14.51
N VAL A 186 -15.09 -7.41 13.23
CA VAL A 186 -16.03 -6.72 12.35
C VAL A 186 -17.47 -6.94 12.83
N GLN A 187 -17.84 -8.16 13.21
CA GLN A 187 -19.18 -8.46 13.74
C GLN A 187 -19.47 -7.65 15.00
N GLN A 188 -18.55 -7.66 15.97
CA GLN A 188 -18.69 -6.90 17.21
C GLN A 188 -18.85 -5.39 16.93
N ALA A 189 -17.97 -4.82 16.11
CA ALA A 189 -18.03 -3.39 15.81
C ALA A 189 -19.29 -2.98 15.05
N THR A 190 -19.80 -3.86 14.18
CA THR A 190 -21.06 -3.60 13.49
C THR A 190 -22.22 -3.69 14.49
N ASP A 191 -22.23 -4.70 15.38
CA ASP A 191 -23.29 -4.88 16.39
C ASP A 191 -23.35 -3.68 17.37
N GLU A 192 -22.20 -3.12 17.77
CA GLU A 192 -22.08 -1.93 18.64
C GLU A 192 -22.74 -0.67 18.05
N THR A 193 -22.72 -0.52 16.72
CA THR A 193 -23.22 0.71 16.05
C THR A 193 -24.73 0.74 15.82
N GLY A 194 -25.46 -0.34 16.17
CA GLY A 194 -26.91 -0.43 15.95
C GLY A 194 -27.37 -0.51 14.48
N VAL A 195 -26.48 -0.23 13.51
CA VAL A 195 -26.71 -0.30 12.06
C VAL A 195 -26.89 -1.73 11.57
N THR A 196 -26.47 -2.72 12.37
CA THR A 196 -26.50 -4.13 12.00
C THR A 196 -27.88 -4.68 11.65
N ARG A 197 -28.98 -4.20 12.26
CA ARG A 197 -30.32 -4.68 11.86
C ARG A 197 -30.65 -4.28 10.42
N GLN A 198 -30.49 -3.00 10.11
CA GLN A 198 -30.74 -2.48 8.76
C GLN A 198 -29.79 -3.07 7.72
N TYR A 199 -28.52 -3.27 8.08
CA TYR A 199 -27.54 -3.93 7.22
C TYR A 199 -27.86 -5.42 6.97
N LYS A 200 -28.20 -6.20 8.02
CA LYS A 200 -28.59 -7.62 7.89
C LYS A 200 -29.87 -7.77 7.06
N ASP A 201 -30.82 -6.85 7.20
CA ASP A 201 -32.05 -6.84 6.42
C ASP A 201 -31.79 -6.48 4.94
N LEU A 202 -30.91 -5.51 4.67
CA LEU A 202 -30.47 -5.15 3.32
C LEU A 202 -29.66 -6.27 2.64
N ILE A 203 -28.76 -6.94 3.37
CA ILE A 203 -27.99 -8.06 2.82
C ILE A 203 -28.86 -9.28 2.55
N ARG A 204 -29.83 -9.60 3.43
CA ARG A 204 -30.81 -10.66 3.15
C ARG A 204 -31.72 -10.36 1.98
N ALA A 205 -32.03 -9.08 1.74
CA ALA A 205 -32.83 -8.66 0.59
C ALA A 205 -32.05 -8.72 -0.74
N LEU A 206 -30.72 -8.86 -0.71
CA LEU A 206 -29.89 -8.97 -1.90
C LEU A 206 -29.65 -10.45 -2.30
N PRO A 207 -29.82 -10.82 -3.58
CA PRO A 207 -29.74 -12.21 -4.05
C PRO A 207 -28.34 -12.87 -3.98
N PHE A 208 -27.35 -12.21 -3.37
CA PHE A 208 -25.99 -12.72 -3.15
C PHE A 208 -25.62 -12.81 -1.65
N GLY A 209 -26.58 -12.56 -0.74
CA GLY A 209 -26.36 -12.46 0.70
C GLY A 209 -26.44 -13.78 1.49
N ASN A 210 -26.46 -14.93 0.82
CA ASN A 210 -26.34 -16.23 1.48
C ASN A 210 -24.85 -16.62 1.55
N PRO A 211 -24.20 -16.56 2.73
CA PRO A 211 -23.01 -17.37 2.95
C PRO A 211 -23.49 -18.81 3.18
N GLU A 212 -23.19 -19.72 2.24
CA GLU A 212 -22.88 -21.10 2.64
C GLU A 212 -21.54 -21.11 3.39
#